data_AF-A0A7C8I4U6-F1
#
_entry.id   AF-A0A7C8I4U6-F1
#
_cell.length_a   1.000
_cell.length_b   1.000
_cell.length_c   1.000
_cell.angle_alpha   90.00
_cell.angle_beta   90.00
_cell.angle_gamma   90.00
#
_symmetry.space_group_name_H-M   'P 1'
#
loop_
_entity.id
_entity.type
_entity.pdbx_description
1 polymer ?
#
loop_
_entity_poly.entity_id
_entity_poly.type
_entity_poly.pdbx_seq_one_letter_code
_entity_poly.pdbx_strand_id
1 'polypeptide(L)'
;MMATGTTEQMLQGHQQDVLHKLKNDPISITAEDARRFSENFDAHDEHSARIISAVEAMAAAGPELTGTESLGDQPHTSILTVVKDLQAVVDADPAAVTTEVLRTAQGVVSKMQKAVGTASAPHPELEAELQDEFAKIEPKVEQGIVTKAEADHLHSLEARAHGHTEKGGLTAMAQSVVAKRERRASISEGSNAHDIPKPPASSEEQSRNDREANRQAAEQIVGSKIENEPEQVTKDDAALVQSREARAGVQIDKDSVAAKAQSLADKNEQSSEQSSSGDQAQQDKDINRKMAELDVGTKMEHEPKNITKEDAAFVQSREARAQGVVESDSIAAKAQSLADQKENRTAVEAN
;
A
#
# COMPACT_ATOMS: atom_id res chain seq x y z
N MET A 1 13.49 -41.18 9.76
CA MET A 1 12.04 -41.19 10.02
C MET A 1 11.80 -40.73 11.45
N MET A 2 11.60 -39.43 11.71
CA MET A 2 11.05 -38.84 12.97
C MET A 2 11.09 -37.31 12.87
N ALA A 3 10.22 -36.68 12.06
CA ALA A 3 10.08 -35.21 12.05
C ALA A 3 8.73 -34.68 11.53
N THR A 4 7.77 -35.53 11.15
CA THR A 4 6.49 -35.09 10.54
C THR A 4 5.39 -34.80 11.57
N GLY A 5 5.57 -35.15 12.85
CA GLY A 5 4.51 -35.01 13.86
C GLY A 5 4.26 -33.59 14.35
N THR A 6 5.24 -32.69 14.25
CA THR A 6 5.15 -31.33 14.80
C THR A 6 4.31 -30.40 13.93
N THR A 7 4.35 -30.57 12.61
CA THR A 7 3.63 -29.72 11.66
C THR A 7 2.13 -29.95 11.71
N GLU A 8 1.68 -31.21 11.80
CA GLU A 8 0.25 -31.54 11.89
C GLU A 8 -0.41 -31.01 13.18
N GLN A 9 0.30 -31.05 14.32
CA GLN A 9 -0.24 -30.53 15.58
C GLN A 9 -0.39 -29.00 15.58
N MET A 10 0.61 -28.28 15.02
CA MET A 10 0.49 -26.82 14.89
C MET A 10 -0.64 -26.43 13.93
N LEU A 11 -0.85 -27.23 12.88
CA LEU A 11 -1.93 -27.03 11.91
C LEU A 11 -3.30 -27.12 12.55
N GLN A 12 -3.51 -28.20 13.31
CA GLN A 12 -4.79 -28.46 13.96
C GLN A 12 -5.12 -27.39 15.02
N GLY A 13 -4.10 -26.87 15.71
CA GLY A 13 -4.25 -25.75 16.64
C GLY A 13 -4.71 -24.46 15.96
N HIS A 14 -4.09 -24.10 14.82
CA HIS A 14 -4.46 -22.89 14.09
C HIS A 14 -5.89 -22.95 13.53
N GLN A 15 -6.30 -24.10 13.01
CA GLN A 15 -7.67 -24.30 12.54
C GLN A 15 -8.71 -24.09 13.65
N GLN A 16 -8.44 -24.61 14.85
CA GLN A 16 -9.32 -24.42 16.00
C GLN A 16 -9.37 -22.95 16.45
N ASP A 17 -8.25 -22.23 16.37
CA ASP A 17 -8.19 -20.79 16.68
C ASP A 17 -9.05 -19.96 15.73
N VAL A 18 -8.94 -20.18 14.41
CA VAL A 18 -9.77 -19.45 13.43
C VAL A 18 -11.26 -19.75 13.62
N LEU A 19 -11.64 -21.01 13.86
CA LEU A 19 -13.04 -21.36 14.16
C LEU A 19 -13.52 -20.75 15.48
N HIS A 20 -12.65 -20.62 16.48
CA HIS A 20 -12.96 -19.98 17.75
C HIS A 20 -13.15 -18.47 17.58
N LYS A 21 -12.28 -17.79 16.82
CA LYS A 21 -12.44 -16.38 16.44
C LYS A 21 -13.73 -16.17 15.67
N LEU A 22 -14.01 -17.00 14.66
CA LEU A 22 -15.24 -16.97 13.88
C LEU A 22 -16.51 -17.03 14.74
N LYS A 23 -16.48 -17.81 15.82
CA LYS A 23 -17.62 -17.99 16.73
C LYS A 23 -17.79 -16.86 17.74
N ASN A 24 -16.68 -16.30 18.25
CA ASN A 24 -16.71 -15.39 19.39
C ASN A 24 -16.40 -13.93 19.03
N ASP A 25 -15.51 -13.71 18.08
CA ASP A 25 -15.08 -12.39 17.62
C ASP A 25 -14.65 -12.43 16.15
N PRO A 26 -15.60 -12.42 15.20
CA PRO A 26 -15.32 -12.55 13.78
C PRO A 26 -14.51 -11.37 13.22
N ILE A 27 -14.49 -10.22 13.91
CA ILE A 27 -13.77 -9.01 13.48
C ILE A 27 -12.26 -9.16 13.73
N SER A 28 -11.86 -10.01 14.68
CA SER A 28 -10.45 -10.32 14.95
C SER A 28 -9.76 -11.17 13.88
N ILE A 29 -10.50 -11.67 12.88
CA ILE A 29 -9.94 -12.50 11.81
C ILE A 29 -9.14 -11.63 10.85
N THR A 30 -7.84 -11.93 10.73
CA THR A 30 -6.94 -11.21 9.83
C THR A 30 -6.85 -11.85 8.44
N ALA A 31 -6.32 -11.11 7.47
CA ALA A 31 -6.02 -11.66 6.14
C ALA A 31 -5.04 -12.85 6.19
N GLU A 32 -4.11 -12.85 7.14
CA GLU A 32 -3.17 -13.95 7.36
C GLU A 32 -3.87 -15.19 7.93
N ASP A 33 -4.83 -15.02 8.85
CA ASP A 33 -5.66 -16.11 9.36
C ASP A 33 -6.46 -16.77 8.22
N ALA A 34 -7.07 -15.97 7.34
CA ALA A 34 -7.83 -16.48 6.18
C ALA A 34 -6.95 -17.25 5.19
N ARG A 35 -5.76 -16.70 4.87
CA ARG A 35 -4.81 -17.35 3.97
C ARG A 35 -4.36 -18.69 4.51
N ARG A 36 -3.90 -18.75 5.77
CA ARG A 36 -3.49 -20.02 6.40
C ARG A 36 -4.63 -21.01 6.54
N PHE A 37 -5.85 -20.55 6.77
CA PHE A 37 -7.03 -21.42 6.81
C PHE A 37 -7.31 -22.05 5.42
N SER A 38 -7.17 -21.26 4.34
CA SER A 38 -7.38 -21.72 2.96
C SER A 38 -6.30 -22.69 2.47
N GLU A 39 -5.04 -22.50 2.85
CA GLU A 39 -3.91 -23.35 2.42
C GLU A 39 -3.98 -24.77 3.00
N ASN A 40 -4.73 -24.95 4.10
CA ASN A 40 -4.78 -26.20 4.85
C ASN A 40 -6.11 -26.95 4.71
N PHE A 41 -7.08 -26.38 4.01
CA PHE A 41 -8.32 -27.05 3.68
C PHE A 41 -8.35 -27.39 2.18
N ASP A 42 -8.35 -28.68 1.88
CA ASP A 42 -8.78 -29.14 0.56
C ASP A 42 -10.27 -28.84 0.41
N ALA A 43 -10.60 -27.91 -0.48
CA ALA A 43 -11.97 -27.49 -0.80
C ALA A 43 -12.72 -28.57 -1.62
N HIS A 44 -12.62 -29.84 -1.24
CA HIS A 44 -13.34 -30.95 -1.88
C HIS A 44 -14.80 -31.04 -1.40
N ASP A 45 -15.12 -30.45 -0.24
CA ASP A 45 -16.47 -30.36 0.30
C ASP A 45 -17.03 -28.94 0.13
N GLU A 46 -18.27 -28.85 -0.36
CA GLU A 46 -18.99 -27.60 -0.56
C GLU A 46 -19.15 -26.83 0.76
N HIS A 47 -19.31 -27.54 1.88
CA HIS A 47 -19.42 -26.92 3.20
C HIS A 47 -18.11 -26.20 3.59
N SER A 48 -16.96 -26.84 3.36
CA SER A 48 -15.64 -26.26 3.63
C SER A 48 -15.38 -25.04 2.75
N ALA A 49 -15.74 -25.10 1.46
CA ALA A 49 -15.61 -23.97 0.54
C ALA A 49 -16.42 -22.73 1.00
N ARG A 50 -17.63 -22.94 1.54
CA ARG A 50 -18.45 -21.84 2.10
C ARG A 50 -17.81 -21.22 3.34
N ILE A 51 -17.20 -22.02 4.21
CA ILE A 51 -16.51 -21.50 5.40
C ILE A 51 -15.29 -20.68 4.98
N ILE A 52 -14.46 -21.18 4.05
CA ILE A 52 -13.29 -20.44 3.55
C ILE A 52 -13.73 -19.09 2.96
N SER A 53 -14.75 -19.10 2.09
CA SER A 53 -15.24 -17.87 1.46
C SER A 53 -15.79 -16.86 2.47
N ALA A 54 -16.46 -17.34 3.54
CA ALA A 54 -16.92 -16.47 4.62
C ALA A 54 -15.75 -15.87 5.43
N VAL A 55 -14.74 -16.68 5.75
CA VAL A 55 -13.54 -16.24 6.47
C VAL A 55 -12.75 -15.21 5.64
N GLU A 56 -12.59 -15.45 4.33
CA GLU A 56 -11.95 -14.50 3.40
C GLU A 56 -12.75 -13.19 3.29
N ALA A 57 -14.08 -13.26 3.18
CA ALA A 57 -14.93 -12.08 3.11
C ALA A 57 -14.84 -11.24 4.39
N MET A 58 -14.79 -11.88 5.56
CA MET A 58 -14.62 -11.18 6.84
C MET A 58 -13.23 -10.59 6.99
N ALA A 59 -12.19 -11.31 6.59
CA ALA A 59 -10.83 -10.79 6.59
C ALA A 59 -10.64 -9.61 5.62
N ALA A 60 -11.36 -9.60 4.49
CA ALA A 60 -11.36 -8.47 3.55
C ALA A 60 -12.16 -7.26 4.07
N ALA A 61 -13.24 -7.49 4.80
CA ALA A 61 -14.05 -6.43 5.42
C ALA A 61 -13.44 -5.91 6.74
N GLY A 62 -12.60 -6.71 7.41
CA GLY A 62 -11.96 -6.39 8.67
C GLY A 62 -11.23 -5.04 8.66
N PRO A 63 -10.35 -4.75 7.69
CA PRO A 63 -9.68 -3.46 7.55
C PRO A 63 -10.64 -2.28 7.32
N GLU A 64 -11.82 -2.53 6.73
CA GLU A 64 -12.85 -1.51 6.49
C GLU A 64 -13.64 -1.21 7.78
N LEU A 65 -13.81 -2.22 8.64
CA LEU A 65 -14.51 -2.11 9.93
C LEU A 65 -13.59 -1.66 11.08
N THR A 66 -12.30 -2.00 11.01
CA THR A 66 -11.26 -1.65 11.99
C THR A 66 -10.37 -0.50 11.50
N GLY A 67 -10.71 0.07 10.34
CA GLY A 67 -10.08 1.18 9.65
C GLY A 67 -10.03 2.43 10.49
N THR A 68 -9.08 2.42 11.42
CA THR A 68 -8.49 3.55 12.11
C THR A 68 -7.56 4.26 11.14
N GLU A 69 -8.07 4.65 9.97
CA GLU A 69 -7.49 5.79 9.26
C GLU A 69 -7.92 7.05 10.01
N SER A 70 -7.12 7.33 11.05
CA SER A 70 -7.12 8.57 11.80
C SER A 70 -6.75 9.74 10.88
N LEU A 71 -7.76 10.25 10.20
CA LEU A 71 -7.87 11.66 9.82
C LEU A 71 -9.16 12.20 10.46
N GLY A 72 -9.18 12.23 11.79
CA GLY A 72 -10.24 12.84 12.58
C GLY A 72 -11.46 11.94 12.71
N ASP A 73 -11.52 11.25 13.84
CA ASP A 73 -12.70 10.59 14.38
C ASP A 73 -13.76 11.64 14.76
N GLN A 74 -14.28 12.35 13.76
CA GLN A 74 -15.55 13.04 13.88
C GLN A 74 -16.66 12.05 13.53
N PRO A 75 -17.79 12.10 14.27
CA PRO A 75 -18.96 11.30 13.92
C PRO A 75 -19.25 11.52 12.45
N HIS A 76 -19.60 10.46 11.71
CA HIS A 76 -20.01 10.53 10.30
C HIS A 76 -21.19 11.51 10.16
N THR A 77 -20.88 12.79 10.12
CA THR A 77 -21.81 13.83 9.74
C THR A 77 -22.11 13.48 8.30
N SER A 78 -23.38 13.15 8.05
CA SER A 78 -23.86 12.90 6.70
C SER A 78 -23.28 13.97 5.79
N ILE A 79 -22.84 13.63 4.58
CA ILE A 79 -22.35 14.62 3.59
C ILE A 79 -23.35 15.77 3.48
N LEU A 80 -24.65 15.48 3.61
CA LEU A 80 -25.71 16.48 3.66
C LEU A 80 -25.56 17.47 4.83
N THR A 81 -25.17 17.00 6.01
CA THR A 81 -24.88 17.83 7.18
C THR A 81 -23.67 18.71 6.93
N VAL A 82 -22.57 18.15 6.41
CA VAL A 82 -21.36 18.94 6.07
C VAL A 82 -21.69 20.04 5.06
N VAL A 83 -22.49 19.73 4.03
CA VAL A 83 -22.93 20.71 3.03
C VAL A 83 -23.80 21.81 3.66
N LYS A 84 -24.72 21.45 4.57
CA LYS A 84 -25.55 22.42 5.29
C LYS A 84 -24.72 23.31 6.23
N ASP A 85 -23.73 22.75 6.89
CA ASP A 85 -22.83 23.49 7.78
C ASP A 85 -21.96 24.47 6.98
N LEU A 86 -21.41 24.02 5.84
CA LEU A 86 -20.70 24.89 4.89
C LEU A 86 -21.60 26.02 4.38
N GLN A 87 -22.85 25.71 4.02
CA GLN A 87 -23.82 26.72 3.58
C GLN A 87 -24.10 27.74 4.69
N ALA A 88 -24.34 27.28 5.92
CA ALA A 88 -24.60 28.16 7.05
C ALA A 88 -23.40 29.08 7.38
N VAL A 89 -22.17 28.58 7.26
CA VAL A 89 -20.95 29.37 7.44
C VAL A 89 -20.82 30.45 6.35
N VAL A 90 -21.07 30.10 5.08
CA VAL A 90 -21.03 31.03 3.96
C VAL A 90 -22.08 32.14 4.09
N ASP A 91 -23.29 31.80 4.55
CA ASP A 91 -24.37 32.76 4.77
C ASP A 91 -24.08 33.68 5.97
N ALA A 92 -23.41 33.19 7.01
CA ALA A 92 -23.06 33.96 8.20
C ALA A 92 -21.87 34.91 7.98
N ASP A 93 -20.84 34.47 7.26
CA ASP A 93 -19.67 35.28 6.92
C ASP A 93 -19.13 34.95 5.52
N PRO A 94 -19.58 35.66 4.47
CA PRO A 94 -19.11 35.41 3.11
C PRO A 94 -17.64 35.81 2.91
N ALA A 95 -17.06 36.64 3.78
CA ALA A 95 -15.65 37.04 3.68
C ALA A 95 -14.69 35.93 4.14
N ALA A 96 -15.18 34.94 4.91
CA ALA A 96 -14.41 33.77 5.33
C ALA A 96 -14.20 32.74 4.19
N VAL A 97 -14.84 32.93 3.03
CA VAL A 97 -14.70 32.03 1.87
C VAL A 97 -13.37 32.31 1.17
N THR A 98 -12.34 31.53 1.52
CA THR A 98 -11.04 31.58 0.86
C THR A 98 -11.03 30.75 -0.43
N THR A 99 -10.04 30.98 -1.29
CA THR A 99 -9.83 30.19 -2.51
C THR A 99 -9.56 28.71 -2.23
N GLU A 100 -8.99 28.38 -1.06
CA GLU A 100 -8.77 27.00 -0.62
C GLU A 100 -10.08 26.29 -0.27
N VAL A 101 -10.99 26.98 0.42
CA VAL A 101 -12.34 26.46 0.72
C VAL A 101 -13.11 26.18 -0.57
N LEU A 102 -13.06 27.11 -1.53
CA LEU A 102 -13.67 26.92 -2.85
C LEU A 102 -13.08 25.72 -3.61
N ARG A 103 -11.76 25.60 -3.65
CA ARG A 103 -11.09 24.47 -4.32
C ARG A 103 -11.46 23.14 -3.68
N THR A 104 -11.53 23.09 -2.36
CA THR A 104 -11.90 21.90 -1.60
C THR A 104 -13.36 21.52 -1.88
N ALA A 105 -14.28 22.48 -1.81
CA ALA A 105 -15.69 22.27 -2.14
C ALA A 105 -15.87 21.77 -3.58
N GLN A 106 -15.15 22.35 -4.55
CA GLN A 106 -15.19 21.90 -5.94
C GLN A 106 -14.67 20.46 -6.11
N GLY A 107 -13.62 20.09 -5.37
CA GLY A 107 -13.11 18.72 -5.33
C GLY A 107 -14.13 17.72 -4.79
N VAL A 108 -14.83 18.10 -3.70
CA VAL A 108 -15.93 17.29 -3.13
C VAL A 108 -17.08 17.15 -4.13
N VAL A 109 -17.53 18.24 -4.76
CA VAL A 109 -18.59 18.21 -5.79
C VAL A 109 -18.19 17.31 -6.95
N SER A 110 -16.94 17.38 -7.42
CA SER A 110 -16.44 16.54 -8.51
C SER A 110 -16.47 15.05 -8.13
N LYS A 111 -16.07 14.72 -6.90
CA LYS A 111 -16.16 13.34 -6.37
C LYS A 111 -17.60 12.89 -6.22
N MET A 112 -18.49 13.75 -5.73
CA MET A 112 -19.92 13.46 -5.62
C MET A 112 -20.55 13.25 -7.00
N GLN A 113 -20.24 14.08 -7.99
CA GLN A 113 -20.71 13.90 -9.38
C GLN A 113 -20.24 12.56 -9.97
N LYS A 114 -18.99 12.18 -9.68
CA LYS A 114 -18.46 10.87 -10.08
C LYS A 114 -19.18 9.71 -9.38
N ALA A 115 -19.41 9.82 -8.08
CA ALA A 115 -20.08 8.78 -7.27
C ALA A 115 -21.57 8.62 -7.61
N VAL A 116 -22.26 9.72 -7.91
CA VAL A 116 -23.67 9.74 -8.34
C VAL A 116 -23.80 9.25 -9.80
N GLY A 117 -22.67 8.99 -10.50
CA GLY A 117 -22.68 8.62 -11.91
C GLY A 117 -23.15 9.75 -12.82
N THR A 118 -23.26 10.99 -12.33
CA THR A 118 -23.67 12.15 -13.13
C THR A 118 -22.54 12.68 -14.01
N ALA A 119 -21.28 12.36 -13.70
CA ALA A 119 -20.16 12.60 -14.62
C ALA A 119 -20.12 11.62 -15.82
N SER A 120 -20.97 10.59 -15.81
CA SER A 120 -21.21 9.66 -16.92
C SER A 120 -22.70 9.44 -17.15
N ALA A 121 -23.53 10.42 -16.75
CA ALA A 121 -24.91 10.39 -17.16
C ALA A 121 -24.89 10.58 -18.68
N PRO A 122 -25.49 9.64 -19.45
CA PRO A 122 -25.51 9.77 -20.90
C PRO A 122 -26.08 11.14 -21.23
N HIS A 123 -25.32 11.92 -21.99
CA HIS A 123 -25.76 13.22 -22.46
C HIS A 123 -26.53 12.98 -23.76
N PRO A 124 -27.88 12.83 -23.73
CA PRO A 124 -28.65 12.49 -24.93
C PRO A 124 -28.51 13.55 -26.04
N GLU A 125 -28.15 14.78 -25.66
CA GLU A 125 -27.89 15.86 -26.61
C GLU A 125 -26.62 15.63 -27.45
N LEU A 126 -25.61 14.93 -26.90
CA LEU A 126 -24.37 14.61 -27.62
C LEU A 126 -24.50 13.35 -28.49
N GLU A 127 -25.53 12.55 -28.29
CA GLU A 127 -25.73 11.31 -29.02
C GLU A 127 -26.09 11.54 -30.48
N ALA A 128 -26.87 12.60 -30.77
CA ALA A 128 -27.15 13.02 -32.14
C ALA A 128 -25.88 13.49 -32.87
N GLU A 129 -25.03 14.28 -32.20
CA GLU A 129 -23.74 14.73 -32.75
C GLU A 129 -22.79 13.54 -32.98
N LEU A 130 -22.76 12.59 -32.05
CA LEU A 130 -21.96 11.36 -32.17
C LEU A 130 -22.40 10.49 -33.35
N GLN A 131 -23.72 10.32 -33.56
CA GLN A 131 -24.24 9.58 -34.71
C GLN A 131 -23.92 10.27 -36.04
N ASP A 132 -24.03 11.59 -36.10
CA ASP A 132 -23.65 12.37 -37.28
C ASP A 132 -22.17 12.23 -37.62
N GLU A 133 -21.28 12.22 -36.61
CA GLU A 133 -19.85 11.97 -36.81
C GLU A 133 -19.56 10.51 -37.17
N PHE A 134 -20.25 9.52 -36.59
CA PHE A 134 -20.12 8.14 -37.02
C PHE A 134 -20.44 7.97 -38.51
N ALA A 135 -21.53 8.58 -38.99
CA ALA A 135 -21.90 8.52 -40.41
C ALA A 135 -20.83 9.15 -41.34
N LYS A 136 -20.09 10.16 -40.88
CA LYS A 136 -18.99 10.79 -41.64
C LYS A 136 -17.70 9.96 -41.61
N ILE A 137 -17.40 9.31 -40.48
CA ILE A 137 -16.14 8.59 -40.27
C ILE A 137 -16.19 7.15 -40.76
N GLU A 138 -17.34 6.49 -40.73
CA GLU A 138 -17.51 5.10 -41.17
C GLU A 138 -16.89 4.80 -42.55
N PRO A 139 -17.23 5.50 -43.65
CA PRO A 139 -16.61 5.24 -44.94
C PRO A 139 -15.11 5.54 -44.97
N LYS A 140 -14.62 6.46 -44.14
CA LYS A 140 -13.18 6.78 -44.04
C LYS A 140 -12.39 5.69 -43.32
N VAL A 141 -13.00 5.05 -42.32
CA VAL A 141 -12.44 3.89 -41.61
C VAL A 141 -12.28 2.72 -42.58
N GLU A 142 -13.33 2.41 -43.35
CA GLU A 142 -13.29 1.33 -44.36
C GLU A 142 -12.21 1.56 -45.42
N GLN A 143 -12.06 2.81 -45.87
CA GLN A 143 -11.03 3.20 -46.83
C GLN A 143 -9.63 3.32 -46.22
N GLY A 144 -9.51 3.31 -44.89
CA GLY A 144 -8.24 3.47 -44.18
C GLY A 144 -7.63 4.87 -44.27
N ILE A 145 -8.44 5.90 -44.54
CA ILE A 145 -7.98 7.28 -44.78
C ILE A 145 -8.21 8.23 -43.59
N VAL A 146 -8.72 7.72 -42.47
CA VAL A 146 -8.98 8.50 -41.25
C VAL A 146 -7.73 9.27 -40.81
N THR A 147 -7.93 10.53 -40.45
CA THR A 147 -6.90 11.40 -39.90
C THR A 147 -6.86 11.30 -38.37
N LYS A 148 -5.71 11.64 -37.76
CA LYS A 148 -5.56 11.63 -36.30
C LYS A 148 -6.57 12.54 -35.60
N ALA A 149 -6.77 13.74 -36.12
CA ALA A 149 -7.72 14.72 -35.57
C ALA A 149 -9.15 14.18 -35.57
N GLU A 150 -9.56 13.46 -36.62
CA GLU A 150 -10.88 12.83 -36.70
C GLU A 150 -11.04 11.70 -35.67
N ALA A 151 -10.03 10.84 -35.51
CA ALA A 151 -10.07 9.76 -34.53
C ALA A 151 -10.09 10.29 -33.08
N ASP A 152 -9.31 11.33 -32.78
CA ASP A 152 -9.29 11.97 -31.46
C ASP A 152 -10.59 12.71 -31.16
N HIS A 153 -11.17 13.38 -32.18
CA HIS A 153 -12.47 14.05 -32.06
C HIS A 153 -13.58 13.05 -31.75
N LEU A 154 -13.62 11.94 -32.49
CA LEU A 154 -14.61 10.88 -32.28
C LEU A 154 -14.47 10.23 -30.89
N HIS A 155 -13.23 9.99 -30.45
CA HIS A 155 -12.96 9.49 -29.10
C HIS A 155 -13.46 10.44 -28.01
N SER A 156 -13.23 11.75 -28.18
CA SER A 156 -13.71 12.76 -27.24
C SER A 156 -15.22 12.87 -27.21
N LEU A 157 -15.91 12.72 -28.34
CA LEU A 157 -17.38 12.70 -28.39
C LEU A 157 -17.95 11.45 -27.72
N GLU A 158 -17.43 10.27 -28.04
CA GLU A 158 -17.90 9.01 -27.46
C GLU A 158 -17.64 8.96 -25.94
N ALA A 159 -16.45 9.39 -25.49
CA ALA A 159 -16.13 9.46 -24.07
C ALA A 159 -17.05 10.44 -23.31
N ARG A 160 -17.50 11.53 -23.94
CA ARG A 160 -18.46 12.47 -23.34
C ARG A 160 -19.90 11.93 -23.38
N ALA A 161 -20.27 11.22 -24.42
CA ALA A 161 -21.62 10.68 -24.58
C ALA A 161 -21.86 9.44 -23.70
N HIS A 162 -20.89 8.52 -23.63
CA HIS A 162 -21.04 7.22 -22.97
C HIS A 162 -20.13 7.04 -21.74
N GLY A 163 -19.17 7.93 -21.50
CA GLY A 163 -18.19 7.78 -20.41
C GLY A 163 -17.09 6.74 -20.70
N HIS A 164 -17.19 5.98 -21.79
CA HIS A 164 -16.22 4.99 -22.22
C HIS A 164 -16.27 4.78 -23.73
N THR A 165 -15.19 4.23 -24.31
CA THR A 165 -15.19 3.75 -25.69
C THR A 165 -15.56 2.28 -25.77
N GLU A 166 -16.46 1.93 -26.68
CA GLU A 166 -16.82 0.54 -26.93
C GLU A 166 -15.65 -0.24 -27.55
N LYS A 167 -15.32 -1.40 -26.97
CA LYS A 167 -14.25 -2.26 -27.49
C LYS A 167 -14.66 -2.83 -28.85
N GLY A 168 -13.96 -2.40 -29.90
CA GLY A 168 -14.26 -2.80 -31.28
C GLY A 168 -15.30 -1.93 -31.97
N GLY A 169 -15.78 -0.86 -31.34
CA GLY A 169 -16.63 0.15 -31.98
C GLY A 169 -15.89 0.98 -33.03
N LEU A 170 -16.64 1.84 -33.73
CA LEU A 170 -16.12 2.64 -34.85
C LEU A 170 -14.91 3.50 -34.44
N THR A 171 -14.93 4.08 -33.24
CA THR A 171 -13.83 4.86 -32.67
C THR A 171 -12.57 4.04 -32.48
N ALA A 172 -12.68 2.82 -31.93
CA ALA A 172 -11.55 1.93 -31.75
C ALA A 172 -10.95 1.52 -33.12
N MET A 173 -11.80 1.32 -34.14
CA MET A 173 -11.35 1.07 -35.50
C MET A 173 -10.65 2.28 -36.12
N ALA A 174 -11.20 3.49 -35.95
CA ALA A 174 -10.60 4.74 -36.40
C ALA A 174 -9.20 4.96 -35.80
N GLN A 175 -9.05 4.78 -34.49
CA GLN A 175 -7.75 4.85 -33.81
C GLN A 175 -6.77 3.79 -34.32
N SER A 176 -7.23 2.56 -34.57
CA SER A 176 -6.41 1.49 -35.13
C SER A 176 -5.90 1.81 -36.54
N VAL A 177 -6.76 2.38 -37.39
CA VAL A 177 -6.38 2.84 -38.75
C VAL A 177 -5.31 3.93 -38.67
N VAL A 178 -5.49 4.94 -37.82
CA VAL A 178 -4.51 6.01 -37.62
C VAL A 178 -3.18 5.45 -37.12
N ALA A 179 -3.19 4.61 -36.08
CA ALA A 179 -1.98 4.00 -35.54
C ALA A 179 -1.24 3.14 -36.58
N LYS A 180 -1.97 2.39 -37.40
CA LYS A 180 -1.40 1.61 -38.50
C LYS A 180 -0.77 2.50 -39.58
N ARG A 181 -1.39 3.64 -39.88
CA ARG A 181 -0.87 4.63 -40.84
C ARG A 181 0.38 5.32 -40.31
N GLU A 182 0.38 5.77 -39.06
CA GLU A 182 1.55 6.37 -38.41
C GLU A 182 2.75 5.41 -38.43
N ARG A 183 2.54 4.13 -38.07
CA ARG A 183 3.59 3.11 -38.16
C ARG A 183 4.16 2.98 -39.58
N ARG A 184 3.32 2.99 -40.61
CA ARG A 184 3.78 2.92 -42.01
C ARG A 184 4.56 4.17 -42.43
N ALA A 185 4.14 5.35 -41.98
CA ALA A 185 4.84 6.60 -42.26
C ALA A 185 6.24 6.61 -41.62
N SER A 186 6.35 6.18 -40.36
CA SER A 186 7.64 6.08 -39.68
C SER A 186 8.61 5.07 -40.31
N ILE A 187 8.10 4.02 -40.97
CA ILE A 187 8.94 3.05 -41.70
C ILE A 187 9.43 3.64 -43.04
N SER A 188 8.65 4.51 -43.67
CA SER A 188 8.97 5.07 -45.00
C SER A 188 10.03 6.18 -44.98
N GLU A 189 10.31 6.79 -43.84
CA GLU A 189 11.24 7.92 -43.73
C GLU A 189 12.70 7.47 -43.50
N GLY A 190 12.94 6.16 -43.32
CA GLY A 190 14.22 5.58 -42.92
C GLY A 190 15.03 4.82 -43.99
N SER A 191 14.56 4.60 -45.22
CA SER A 191 15.26 3.68 -46.13
C SER A 191 15.27 4.05 -47.62
N ASN A 192 16.34 4.72 -48.05
CA ASN A 192 16.94 4.53 -49.39
C ASN A 192 17.81 3.26 -49.42
N ALA A 193 17.29 2.13 -48.93
CA ALA A 193 17.93 0.84 -49.04
C ALA A 193 16.89 -0.15 -49.56
N HIS A 194 17.22 -0.75 -50.70
CA HIS A 194 16.45 -1.69 -51.48
C HIS A 194 16.25 -2.99 -50.68
N ASP A 195 15.35 -2.96 -49.70
CA ASP A 195 15.07 -4.12 -48.85
C ASP A 195 13.71 -4.71 -49.22
N ILE A 196 13.77 -5.96 -49.65
CA ILE A 196 12.64 -6.77 -50.06
C ILE A 196 11.69 -6.87 -48.85
N PRO A 197 10.36 -6.71 -49.02
CA PRO A 197 9.43 -6.76 -47.90
C PRO A 197 9.57 -8.10 -47.17
N LYS A 198 10.24 -8.08 -46.01
CA LYS A 198 10.33 -9.25 -45.15
C LYS A 198 8.89 -9.58 -44.74
N PRO A 199 8.40 -10.81 -44.97
CA PRO A 199 7.04 -11.19 -44.59
C PRO A 199 6.84 -10.89 -43.09
N PRO A 200 5.62 -10.48 -42.69
CA PRO A 200 5.34 -10.19 -41.30
C PRO A 200 5.79 -11.37 -40.44
N ALA A 201 6.63 -11.07 -39.44
CA ALA A 201 7.12 -12.05 -38.49
C ALA A 201 5.93 -12.87 -37.98
N SER A 202 6.11 -14.18 -37.83
CA SER A 202 5.05 -15.03 -37.29
C SER A 202 4.63 -14.51 -35.91
N SER A 203 3.38 -14.76 -35.50
CA SER A 203 2.90 -14.39 -34.16
C SER A 203 3.80 -14.93 -33.04
N GLU A 204 4.46 -16.07 -33.27
CA GLU A 204 5.46 -16.65 -32.36
C GLU A 204 6.74 -15.82 -32.30
N GLU A 205 7.27 -15.36 -33.44
CA GLU A 205 8.46 -14.52 -33.50
C GLU A 205 8.19 -13.15 -32.86
N GLN A 206 7.00 -12.58 -33.08
CA GLN A 206 6.60 -11.35 -32.39
C GLN A 206 6.51 -11.55 -30.87
N SER A 207 5.88 -12.64 -30.41
CA SER A 207 5.81 -12.92 -28.97
C SER A 207 7.19 -13.13 -28.34
N ARG A 208 8.14 -13.75 -29.05
CA ARG A 208 9.52 -13.89 -28.59
C ARG A 208 10.21 -12.54 -28.47
N ASN A 209 10.07 -11.68 -29.48
CA ASN A 209 10.63 -10.33 -29.47
C ASN A 209 10.06 -9.49 -28.34
N ASP A 210 8.75 -9.58 -28.07
CA ASP A 210 8.12 -8.87 -26.98
C ASP A 210 8.61 -9.36 -25.61
N ARG A 211 8.81 -10.67 -25.43
CA ARG A 211 9.38 -11.23 -24.18
C ARG A 211 10.82 -10.77 -23.98
N GLU A 212 11.59 -10.76 -25.04
CA GLU A 212 12.99 -10.32 -25.05
C GLU A 212 13.13 -8.83 -24.72
N ALA A 213 12.33 -7.97 -25.35
CA ALA A 213 12.31 -6.53 -25.08
C ALA A 213 11.90 -6.24 -23.62
N ASN A 214 10.89 -6.95 -23.10
CA ASN A 214 10.47 -6.82 -21.72
C ASN A 214 11.55 -7.28 -20.72
N ARG A 215 12.34 -8.31 -21.07
CA ARG A 215 13.49 -8.74 -20.27
C ARG A 215 14.57 -7.67 -20.23
N GLN A 216 14.99 -7.17 -21.39
CA GLN A 216 16.03 -6.14 -21.48
C GLN A 216 15.64 -4.86 -20.73
N ALA A 217 14.37 -4.45 -20.79
CA ALA A 217 13.88 -3.30 -20.03
C ALA A 217 13.99 -3.52 -18.52
N ALA A 218 13.63 -4.71 -18.01
CA ALA A 218 13.77 -5.03 -16.59
C ALA A 218 15.25 -5.09 -16.17
N GLU A 219 16.11 -5.69 -16.99
CA GLU A 219 17.56 -5.74 -16.76
C GLU A 219 18.18 -4.32 -16.72
N GLN A 220 17.75 -3.40 -17.59
CA GLN A 220 18.24 -2.02 -17.57
C GLN A 220 17.81 -1.27 -16.31
N ILE A 221 16.54 -1.41 -15.90
CA ILE A 221 16.00 -0.74 -14.71
C ILE A 221 16.75 -1.22 -13.47
N VAL A 222 16.83 -2.54 -13.27
CA VAL A 222 17.46 -3.12 -12.08
C VAL A 222 18.98 -3.03 -12.15
N GLY A 223 19.58 -3.20 -13.33
CA GLY A 223 21.02 -3.01 -13.55
C GLY A 223 21.48 -1.59 -13.22
N SER A 224 20.72 -0.58 -13.63
CA SER A 224 21.01 0.82 -13.29
C SER A 224 20.89 1.07 -11.78
N LYS A 225 19.92 0.45 -11.11
CA LYS A 225 19.82 0.51 -9.63
C LYS A 225 20.99 -0.19 -8.94
N ILE A 226 21.41 -1.36 -9.41
CA ILE A 226 22.56 -2.10 -8.87
C ILE A 226 23.84 -1.27 -8.97
N GLU A 227 24.06 -0.58 -10.10
CA GLU A 227 25.27 0.20 -10.33
C GLU A 227 25.28 1.52 -9.54
N ASN A 228 24.15 2.23 -9.47
CA ASN A 228 24.10 3.56 -8.87
C ASN A 228 23.68 3.56 -7.38
N GLU A 229 22.79 2.66 -6.98
CA GLU A 229 22.12 2.65 -5.67
C GLU A 229 21.96 1.22 -5.12
N PRO A 230 23.06 0.48 -4.88
CA PRO A 230 22.99 -0.93 -4.49
C PRO A 230 22.25 -1.18 -3.17
N GLU A 231 22.20 -0.19 -2.28
CA GLU A 231 21.48 -0.23 -0.99
C GLU A 231 19.96 -0.16 -1.14
N GLN A 232 19.46 0.35 -2.28
CA GLN A 232 18.02 0.46 -2.57
C GLN A 232 17.48 -0.76 -3.33
N VAL A 233 18.32 -1.75 -3.62
CA VAL A 233 17.89 -2.97 -4.32
C VAL A 233 17.07 -3.83 -3.37
N THR A 234 15.84 -4.13 -3.77
CA THR A 234 14.87 -4.91 -3.00
C THR A 234 14.66 -6.32 -3.55
N LYS A 235 14.00 -7.19 -2.79
CA LYS A 235 13.61 -8.54 -3.25
C LYS A 235 12.66 -8.48 -4.44
N ASP A 236 11.83 -7.44 -4.54
CA ASP A 236 10.90 -7.26 -5.66
C ASP A 236 11.64 -6.94 -6.96
N ASP A 237 12.73 -6.16 -6.89
CA ASP A 237 13.59 -5.91 -8.04
C ASP A 237 14.21 -7.22 -8.57
N ALA A 238 14.68 -8.08 -7.65
CA ALA A 238 15.22 -9.39 -8.01
C ALA A 238 14.15 -10.31 -8.63
N ALA A 239 12.96 -10.38 -8.02
CA ALA A 239 11.84 -11.18 -8.50
C ALA A 239 11.33 -10.71 -9.87
N LEU A 240 11.33 -9.39 -10.12
CA LEU A 240 10.95 -8.81 -11.41
C LEU A 240 11.84 -9.33 -12.54
N VAL A 241 13.17 -9.23 -12.39
CA VAL A 241 14.12 -9.68 -13.42
C VAL A 241 14.03 -11.20 -13.59
N GLN A 242 13.99 -11.95 -12.48
CA GLN A 242 13.86 -13.40 -12.49
C GLN A 242 12.60 -13.87 -13.25
N SER A 243 11.46 -13.20 -13.05
CA SER A 243 10.21 -13.51 -13.75
C SER A 243 10.32 -13.27 -15.26
N ARG A 244 11.03 -12.21 -15.69
CA ARG A 244 11.21 -11.90 -17.11
C ARG A 244 12.19 -12.87 -17.79
N GLU A 245 13.29 -13.22 -17.13
CA GLU A 245 14.23 -14.23 -17.62
C GLU A 245 13.55 -15.60 -17.80
N ALA A 246 12.76 -16.03 -16.80
CA ALA A 246 12.01 -17.29 -16.87
C ALA A 246 11.01 -17.32 -18.03
N ARG A 247 10.30 -16.21 -18.28
CA ARG A 247 9.35 -16.11 -19.42
C ARG A 247 10.05 -16.08 -20.78
N ALA A 248 11.24 -15.51 -20.85
CA ALA A 248 12.10 -15.55 -22.03
C ALA A 248 12.69 -16.95 -22.28
N GLY A 249 12.56 -17.87 -21.31
CA GLY A 249 13.11 -19.23 -21.40
C GLY A 249 14.63 -19.26 -21.25
N VAL A 250 15.21 -18.24 -20.62
CA VAL A 250 16.64 -18.14 -20.42
C VAL A 250 17.01 -18.76 -19.08
N GLN A 251 18.05 -19.59 -19.09
CA GLN A 251 18.57 -20.23 -17.90
C GLN A 251 19.28 -19.17 -17.04
N ILE A 252 18.91 -19.08 -15.76
CA ILE A 252 19.45 -18.07 -14.83
C ILE A 252 20.85 -18.50 -14.42
N ASP A 253 21.86 -17.81 -14.93
CA ASP A 253 23.25 -17.99 -14.53
C ASP A 253 23.55 -17.29 -13.19
N LYS A 254 24.55 -17.77 -12.45
CA LYS A 254 24.99 -17.15 -11.19
C LYS A 254 25.49 -15.71 -11.34
N ASP A 255 25.89 -15.34 -12.55
CA ASP A 255 26.38 -14.00 -12.89
C ASP A 255 25.29 -13.09 -13.52
N SER A 256 24.05 -13.59 -13.63
CA SER A 256 22.90 -12.85 -14.16
C SER A 256 22.56 -11.63 -13.30
N VAL A 257 21.84 -10.67 -13.90
CA VAL A 257 21.35 -9.49 -13.19
C VAL A 257 20.40 -9.92 -12.07
N ALA A 258 19.55 -10.92 -12.28
CA ALA A 258 18.66 -11.47 -11.25
C ALA A 258 19.44 -12.03 -10.04
N ALA A 259 20.49 -12.82 -10.27
CA ALA A 259 21.31 -13.38 -9.19
C ALA A 259 22.03 -12.29 -8.38
N LYS A 260 22.56 -11.26 -9.06
CA LYS A 260 23.19 -10.10 -8.39
C LYS A 260 22.18 -9.28 -7.60
N ALA A 261 21.00 -9.02 -8.17
CA ALA A 261 19.91 -8.32 -7.50
C ALA A 261 19.48 -9.05 -6.22
N GLN A 262 19.29 -10.38 -6.29
CA GLN A 262 18.92 -11.19 -5.13
C GLN A 262 19.97 -11.12 -4.03
N SER A 263 21.26 -11.29 -4.39
CA SER A 263 22.35 -11.24 -3.41
C SER A 263 22.46 -9.88 -2.73
N LEU A 264 22.19 -8.78 -3.44
CA LEU A 264 22.18 -7.43 -2.86
C LEU A 264 20.96 -7.22 -1.97
N ALA A 265 19.77 -7.64 -2.42
CA ALA A 265 18.54 -7.56 -1.64
C ALA A 265 18.65 -8.30 -0.29
N ASP A 266 19.17 -9.53 -0.30
CA ASP A 266 19.37 -10.32 0.93
C ASP A 266 20.37 -9.64 1.87
N LYS A 267 21.44 -9.03 1.33
CA LYS A 267 22.43 -8.29 2.11
C LYS A 267 21.84 -7.00 2.71
N ASN A 268 21.00 -6.28 1.97
CA ASN A 268 20.34 -5.06 2.43
C ASN A 268 19.33 -5.37 3.54
N GLU A 269 18.56 -6.46 3.40
CA GLU A 269 17.64 -6.92 4.43
C GLU A 269 18.37 -7.26 5.74
N GLN A 270 19.47 -8.03 5.66
CA GLN A 270 20.31 -8.34 6.83
C GLN A 270 20.88 -7.08 7.50
N SER A 271 21.27 -6.08 6.71
CA SER A 271 21.78 -4.81 7.23
C SER A 271 20.68 -4.00 7.92
N SER A 272 19.45 -4.03 7.37
CA SER A 272 18.29 -3.36 7.95
C SER A 272 17.81 -4.02 9.26
N GLU A 273 17.82 -5.36 9.34
CA GLU A 273 17.43 -6.11 10.54
C GLU A 273 18.41 -5.92 11.70
N GLN A 274 19.70 -5.77 11.41
CA GLN A 274 20.70 -5.47 12.43
C GLN A 274 20.55 -4.04 12.99
N SER A 275 20.06 -3.09 12.19
CA SER A 275 19.81 -1.72 12.67
C SER A 275 18.51 -1.59 13.46
N SER A 276 17.43 -2.29 13.08
CA SER A 276 16.12 -2.15 13.73
C SER A 276 16.04 -2.83 15.10
N SER A 277 16.72 -3.96 15.28
CA SER A 277 16.70 -4.71 16.55
C SER A 277 17.47 -4.01 17.69
N GLY A 278 18.51 -3.24 17.37
CA GLY A 278 19.25 -2.44 18.35
C GLY A 278 18.47 -1.23 18.84
N ASP A 279 17.87 -0.49 17.91
CA ASP A 279 17.15 0.75 18.21
C ASP A 279 15.85 0.48 18.97
N GLN A 280 15.12 -0.59 18.62
CA GLN A 280 13.87 -0.92 19.31
C GLN A 280 14.11 -1.38 20.75
N ALA A 281 15.14 -2.22 20.98
CA ALA A 281 15.50 -2.63 22.33
C ALA A 281 15.99 -1.46 23.20
N GLN A 282 16.63 -0.45 22.60
CA GLN A 282 17.04 0.76 23.30
C GLN A 282 15.84 1.68 23.59
N GLN A 283 14.93 1.86 22.64
CA GLN A 283 13.67 2.60 22.82
C GLN A 283 12.81 1.98 23.93
N ASP A 284 12.67 0.65 23.96
CA ASP A 284 11.92 -0.03 25.01
C ASP A 284 12.53 0.18 26.40
N LYS A 285 13.87 0.20 26.51
CA LYS A 285 14.55 0.52 27.76
C LYS A 285 14.29 1.97 28.18
N ASP A 286 14.33 2.91 27.24
CA ASP A 286 14.09 4.33 27.52
C ASP A 286 12.63 4.61 27.90
N ILE A 287 11.66 3.96 27.25
CA ILE A 287 10.23 4.05 27.61
C ILE A 287 10.01 3.50 29.01
N ASN A 288 10.56 2.31 29.31
CA ASN A 288 10.46 1.72 30.64
C ASN A 288 11.12 2.58 31.73
N ARG A 289 12.24 3.26 31.41
CA ARG A 289 12.86 4.24 32.31
C ARG A 289 11.93 5.43 32.56
N LYS A 290 11.41 6.07 31.52
CA LYS A 290 10.51 7.23 31.63
C LYS A 290 9.23 6.92 32.40
N MET A 291 8.66 5.73 32.22
CA MET A 291 7.47 5.31 32.96
C MET A 291 7.76 5.14 34.46
N ALA A 292 8.92 4.58 34.81
CA ALA A 292 9.35 4.47 36.21
C ALA A 292 9.63 5.85 36.84
N GLU A 293 10.30 6.73 36.09
CA GLU A 293 10.55 8.12 36.48
C GLU A 293 9.23 8.88 36.73
N LEU A 294 8.21 8.69 35.89
CA LEU A 294 6.91 9.33 36.04
C LEU A 294 6.15 8.82 37.27
N ASP A 295 6.09 7.50 37.48
CA ASP A 295 5.38 6.90 38.63
C ASP A 295 6.00 7.36 39.96
N VAL A 296 7.32 7.32 40.08
CA VAL A 296 7.99 7.75 41.31
C VAL A 296 8.03 9.26 41.43
N GLY A 297 8.18 10.00 40.33
CA GLY A 297 8.16 11.46 40.31
C GLY A 297 6.82 12.02 40.79
N THR A 298 5.71 11.46 40.32
CA THR A 298 4.36 11.87 40.78
C THR A 298 4.13 11.53 42.25
N LYS A 299 4.56 10.36 42.73
CA LYS A 299 4.54 10.01 44.16
C LYS A 299 5.39 10.97 44.99
N MET A 300 6.58 11.37 44.52
CA MET A 300 7.45 12.32 45.20
C MET A 300 6.82 13.71 45.33
N GLU A 301 6.10 14.16 44.30
CA GLU A 301 5.44 15.47 44.29
C GLU A 301 4.22 15.52 45.22
N HIS A 302 3.38 14.49 45.19
CA HIS A 302 2.11 14.48 45.92
C HIS A 302 2.24 13.92 47.34
N GLU A 303 3.08 12.91 47.53
CA GLU A 303 3.19 12.15 48.77
C GLU A 303 4.65 11.84 49.13
N PRO A 304 5.51 12.87 49.33
CA PRO A 304 6.94 12.66 49.57
C PRO A 304 7.24 11.81 50.82
N LYS A 305 6.31 11.76 51.78
CA LYS A 305 6.42 10.93 53.00
C LYS A 305 6.21 9.44 52.74
N ASN A 306 5.61 9.07 51.61
CA ASN A 306 5.28 7.68 51.26
C ASN A 306 6.35 7.00 50.42
N ILE A 307 7.33 7.75 49.91
CA ILE A 307 8.47 7.18 49.17
C ILE A 307 9.25 6.19 50.04
N THR A 308 9.52 5.01 49.48
CA THR A 308 10.29 3.94 50.14
C THR A 308 11.62 3.66 49.43
N LYS A 309 12.49 2.84 50.04
CA LYS A 309 13.74 2.39 49.41
C LYS A 309 13.48 1.51 48.18
N GLU A 310 12.35 0.80 48.16
CA GLU A 310 11.93 -0.02 47.02
C GLU A 310 11.59 0.84 45.80
N ASP A 311 10.93 1.99 45.98
CA ASP A 311 10.66 2.95 44.89
C ASP A 311 11.96 3.49 44.30
N ALA A 312 12.91 3.87 45.17
CA ALA A 312 14.23 4.34 44.76
C ALA A 312 15.02 3.27 43.98
N ALA A 313 15.08 2.04 44.50
CA ALA A 313 15.75 0.91 43.85
C ALA A 313 15.09 0.53 42.51
N PHE A 314 13.77 0.67 42.39
CA PHE A 314 13.04 0.39 41.16
C PHE A 314 13.46 1.33 40.03
N VAL A 315 13.43 2.65 40.27
CA VAL A 315 13.84 3.65 39.26
C VAL A 315 15.33 3.53 38.97
N GLN A 316 16.17 3.35 40.00
CA GLN A 316 17.61 3.17 39.85
C GLN A 316 17.95 1.97 38.94
N SER A 317 17.23 0.85 39.09
CA SER A 317 17.43 -0.34 38.24
C SER A 317 17.07 -0.08 36.78
N ARG A 318 16.05 0.74 36.52
CA ARG A 318 15.64 1.10 35.15
C ARG A 318 16.59 2.10 34.50
N GLU A 319 17.04 3.09 35.27
CA GLU A 319 18.03 4.07 34.85
C GLU A 319 19.36 3.40 34.49
N ALA A 320 19.90 2.55 35.39
CA ALA A 320 21.14 1.82 35.16
C ALA A 320 21.07 0.87 33.95
N ARG A 321 19.90 0.29 33.64
CA ARG A 321 19.73 -0.58 32.45
C ARG A 321 19.65 0.22 31.14
N ALA A 322 19.10 1.43 31.18
CA ALA A 322 18.93 2.26 30.00
C ALA A 322 20.20 3.05 29.65
N GLN A 323 20.87 3.62 30.66
CA GLN A 323 22.01 4.54 30.49
C GLN A 323 23.35 3.96 30.97
N GLY A 324 23.35 2.84 31.70
CA GLY A 324 24.56 2.23 32.28
C GLY A 324 25.09 2.93 33.54
N VAL A 325 24.71 4.19 33.77
CA VAL A 325 25.10 5.02 34.93
C VAL A 325 23.88 5.72 35.48
N VAL A 326 23.83 5.91 36.81
CA VAL A 326 22.79 6.68 37.50
C VAL A 326 23.33 8.07 37.75
N GLU A 327 22.62 9.10 37.28
CA GLU A 327 23.06 10.49 37.46
C GLU A 327 22.78 10.97 38.90
N SER A 328 23.66 11.81 39.46
CA SER A 328 23.52 12.31 40.83
C SER A 328 22.26 13.16 41.04
N ASP A 329 21.75 13.76 39.97
CA ASP A 329 20.63 14.69 39.99
C ASP A 329 19.31 14.04 39.53
N SER A 330 19.35 12.72 39.28
CA SER A 330 18.24 11.94 38.76
C SER A 330 17.11 11.77 39.77
N ILE A 331 15.94 11.35 39.28
CA ILE A 331 14.79 11.01 40.14
C ILE A 331 15.14 9.86 41.08
N ALA A 332 15.95 8.88 40.64
CA ALA A 332 16.39 7.79 41.49
C ALA A 332 17.24 8.29 42.66
N ALA A 333 18.20 9.18 42.40
CA ALA A 333 19.05 9.76 43.45
C ALA A 333 18.24 10.59 44.46
N LYS A 334 17.26 11.37 43.98
CA LYS A 334 16.36 12.16 44.84
C LYS A 334 15.43 11.27 45.67
N ALA A 335 14.85 10.22 45.07
CA ALA A 335 14.01 9.26 45.77
C ALA A 335 14.78 8.53 46.88
N GLN A 336 16.03 8.13 46.61
CA GLN A 336 16.91 7.52 47.61
C GLN A 336 17.17 8.46 48.79
N SER A 337 17.50 9.73 48.52
CA SER A 337 17.74 10.73 49.57
C SER A 337 16.51 10.94 50.47
N LEU A 338 15.30 10.99 49.91
CA LEU A 338 14.06 11.10 50.67
C LEU A 338 13.79 9.86 51.53
N ALA A 339 14.02 8.66 50.98
CA ALA A 339 13.85 7.40 51.70
C ALA A 339 14.80 7.30 52.90
N ASP A 340 16.07 7.69 52.73
CA ASP A 340 17.07 7.68 53.80
C ASP A 340 16.77 8.74 54.88
N GLN A 341 16.28 9.92 54.49
CA GLN A 341 15.85 10.95 55.45
C GLN A 341 14.68 10.47 56.32
N LYS A 342 13.74 9.73 55.73
CA LYS A 342 12.59 9.16 56.44
C LYS A 342 13.03 8.12 57.48
N GLU A 343 13.90 7.19 57.10
CA GLU A 343 14.41 6.17 58.02
C GLU A 343 15.10 6.79 59.24
N ASN A 344 15.95 7.81 59.01
CA ASN A 344 16.61 8.56 60.08
C ASN A 344 15.60 9.25 61.02
N ARG A 345 14.52 9.82 60.47
CA ARG A 345 13.48 10.45 61.29
C ARG A 345 12.72 9.44 62.14
N THR A 346 12.38 8.28 61.58
CA THR A 346 11.70 7.22 62.33
C THR A 346 12.59 6.65 63.45
N ALA A 347 13.91 6.58 63.24
CA ALA A 347 14.85 6.16 64.28
C ALA A 347 14.98 7.18 65.42
N VAL A 348 14.85 8.47 65.14
CA VAL A 348 14.83 9.52 66.17
C VAL A 348 13.52 9.52 66.95
N GLU A 349 12.38 9.27 66.30
CA GLU A 349 11.07 9.23 66.96
C GLU A 349 10.87 7.96 67.82
N ALA A 350 11.66 6.90 67.60
CA ALA A 350 11.62 5.66 68.36
C ALA A 350 12.51 5.64 69.62
N ASN A 351 13.39 6.64 69.79
CA ASN A 351 14.30 6.78 70.95
C ASN A 351 13.80 7.85 71.93
#